data_AF-A0A0G1IHB4-F1
#
_entry.id   AF-A0A0G1IHB4-F1
#
_cell.length_a   1.000
_cell.length_b   1.000
_cell.length_c   1.000
_cell.angle_alpha   90.00
_cell.angle_beta   90.00
_cell.angle_gamma   90.00
#
_symmetry.space_group_name_H-M   'P 1'
#
loop_
_entity.id
_entity.type
_entity.pdbx_description
1 polymer ?
#
loop_
_entity_poly.entity_id
_entity_poly.type
_entity_poly.pdbx_seq_one_letter_code
_entity_poly.pdbx_strand_id
1 'polypeptide(L)'
;MIKLTARSRAVNKENAPETLEVYAPIADRLGMGKLKSKLEDAAFKCLHPEKYKRVESEAVKKCDDRTEYINKIKPALREILEKEKIAPLEISARAKHLYSLYKKLLNCEMDFDKIYDLVAARVIMKDINACYLALGAIHQQWEPVPGLIRDYIARPKPNGYQSLHTTIVGPEGKITEIQIRTPEMHSHAENGIAAHWAYKEGGVNNKETAWVGKFKELTSVINLFENRIFVLTPKGDVVDLPEDATPVDFAYHIHTIVGDECAGAKVNGKIASLDAKLKSGDLVEILTQRGKKSSADRLNFVKSALAKDKIRSALRAKNRNMGAKNR
;
A
#
# COMPACT_ATOMS: atom_id res chain seq x y z
N MET A 1 7.03 13.02 33.86
CA MET A 1 6.27 11.77 34.09
C MET A 1 5.00 11.78 33.25
N ILE A 2 5.08 11.34 32.00
CA ILE A 2 3.90 11.16 31.13
C ILE A 2 3.43 9.72 31.34
N LYS A 3 2.36 9.54 32.12
CA LYS A 3 1.68 8.25 32.27
C LYS A 3 0.97 7.93 30.94
N LEU A 4 1.64 7.16 30.09
CA LEU A 4 1.00 6.44 28.99
C LEU A 4 0.20 5.26 29.58
N THR A 5 -0.96 5.56 30.16
CA THR A 5 -2.01 4.54 30.31
C THR A 5 -2.61 4.28 28.94
N ALA A 6 -1.93 3.44 28.15
CA ALA A 6 -2.44 2.86 26.92
C ALA A 6 -3.57 1.86 27.25
N ARG A 7 -4.72 2.39 27.71
CA ARG A 7 -5.99 1.72 27.42
C ARG A 7 -6.15 1.81 25.91
N SER A 8 -6.22 0.65 25.25
CA SER A 8 -6.73 0.52 23.88
C SER A 8 -8.06 1.29 23.80
N ARG A 9 -8.01 2.57 23.41
CA ARG A 9 -9.22 3.34 23.15
C ARG A 9 -9.82 2.71 21.90
N ALA A 10 -10.99 2.10 22.05
CA ALA A 10 -11.76 1.65 20.90
C ALA A 10 -11.95 2.82 19.93
N VAL A 11 -11.95 2.53 18.63
CA VAL A 11 -12.23 3.55 17.62
C VAL A 11 -13.65 4.08 17.87
N ASN A 12 -13.76 5.40 17.99
CA ASN A 12 -14.98 6.14 18.23
C ASN A 12 -15.11 7.26 17.18
N LYS A 13 -16.21 8.01 17.18
CA LYS A 13 -16.43 9.05 16.17
C LYS A 13 -15.36 10.15 16.15
N GLU A 14 -14.74 10.44 17.29
CA GLU A 14 -13.76 11.53 17.43
C GLU A 14 -12.39 11.14 16.87
N ASN A 15 -11.95 9.90 17.08
CA ASN A 15 -10.64 9.41 16.61
C ASN A 15 -10.71 8.61 15.32
N ALA A 16 -11.90 8.33 14.78
CA ALA A 16 -12.06 7.59 13.53
C ALA A 16 -11.44 8.28 12.31
N PRO A 17 -11.49 9.62 12.12
CA PRO A 17 -10.79 10.28 11.02
C PRO A 17 -9.28 10.04 11.08
N GLU A 18 -8.67 10.32 12.24
CA GLU A 18 -7.25 10.09 12.50
C GLU A 18 -6.88 8.60 12.33
N THR A 19 -7.75 7.69 12.75
CA THR A 19 -7.56 6.25 12.55
C THR A 19 -7.49 5.87 11.08
N LEU A 20 -8.34 6.45 10.25
CA LEU A 20 -8.41 6.15 8.83
C LEU A 20 -7.28 6.82 8.03
N GLU A 21 -6.92 8.05 8.41
CA GLU A 21 -5.98 8.89 7.67
C GLU A 21 -4.53 8.73 8.13
N VAL A 22 -4.30 8.33 9.38
CA VAL A 22 -2.96 8.24 9.98
C VAL A 22 -2.64 6.80 10.40
N TYR A 23 -3.41 6.23 11.34
CA TYR A 23 -3.03 4.95 11.95
C TYR A 23 -3.15 3.75 11.00
N ALA A 24 -4.20 3.69 10.17
CA ALA A 24 -4.35 2.63 9.17
C ALA A 24 -3.25 2.68 8.09
N PRO A 25 -2.91 3.84 7.49
CA PRO A 25 -1.76 3.95 6.58
C PRO A 25 -0.41 3.59 7.21
N ILE A 26 -0.18 3.95 8.47
CA ILE A 26 1.03 3.53 9.21
C ILE A 26 1.07 2.00 9.33
N ALA A 27 -0.04 1.38 9.73
CA ALA A 27 -0.13 -0.08 9.82
C ALA A 27 0.10 -0.76 8.45
N ASP A 28 -0.44 -0.20 7.36
CA ASP A 28 -0.20 -0.70 6.00
C ASP A 28 1.27 -0.66 5.63
N ARG A 29 1.95 0.45 5.96
CA ARG A 29 3.36 0.66 5.61
C ARG A 29 4.31 -0.23 6.41
N LEU A 30 3.94 -0.55 7.65
CA LEU A 30 4.63 -1.52 8.48
C LEU A 30 4.36 -2.99 8.07
N GLY A 31 3.57 -3.20 7.01
CA GLY A 31 3.16 -4.53 6.55
C GLY A 31 2.14 -5.21 7.47
N MET A 32 1.57 -4.48 8.44
CA MET A 32 0.65 -5.01 9.44
C MET A 32 -0.79 -5.07 8.90
N GLY A 33 -1.00 -5.90 7.87
CA GLY A 33 -2.27 -6.01 7.15
C GLY A 33 -3.47 -6.28 8.06
N LYS A 34 -3.32 -7.17 9.06
CA LYS A 34 -4.40 -7.50 9.99
C LYS A 34 -4.80 -6.32 10.88
N LEU A 35 -3.83 -5.52 11.33
CA LEU A 35 -4.10 -4.33 12.14
C LEU A 35 -4.76 -3.25 11.29
N LYS A 36 -4.21 -2.99 10.10
CA LYS A 36 -4.77 -2.05 9.12
C LYS A 36 -6.26 -2.34 8.88
N SER A 37 -6.60 -3.58 8.51
CA SER A 37 -7.99 -3.95 8.22
C SER A 37 -8.94 -3.69 9.39
N LYS A 38 -8.50 -3.98 10.62
CA LYS A 38 -9.29 -3.72 11.83
C LYS A 38 -9.51 -2.23 12.07
N LEU A 39 -8.46 -1.41 11.88
CA LEU A 39 -8.54 0.03 12.04
C LEU A 39 -9.45 0.66 10.97
N GLU A 40 -9.27 0.25 9.71
CA GLU A 40 -10.07 0.71 8.58
C GLU A 40 -11.56 0.38 8.76
N ASP A 41 -11.91 -0.87 9.08
CA ASP A 41 -13.32 -1.28 9.23
C ASP A 41 -13.98 -0.64 10.46
N ALA A 42 -13.24 -0.49 11.56
CA ALA A 42 -13.75 0.18 12.77
C ALA A 42 -13.99 1.67 12.53
N ALA A 43 -13.05 2.37 11.87
CA ALA A 43 -13.21 3.76 11.51
C ALA A 43 -14.35 3.96 10.50
N PHE A 44 -14.47 3.07 9.50
CA PHE A 44 -15.54 3.12 8.51
C PHE A 44 -16.92 2.99 9.15
N LYS A 45 -17.08 2.06 10.09
CA LYS A 45 -18.31 1.87 10.85
C LYS A 45 -18.70 3.12 11.66
N CYS A 46 -17.73 3.81 12.24
CA CYS A 46 -17.98 5.02 13.03
C CYS A 46 -18.29 6.25 12.16
N LEU A 47 -17.56 6.45 11.06
CA LEU A 47 -17.70 7.63 10.20
C LEU A 47 -18.91 7.56 9.27
N HIS A 48 -19.20 6.37 8.76
CA HIS A 48 -20.24 6.17 7.75
C HIS A 48 -21.10 4.93 8.05
N PRO A 49 -21.87 4.94 9.16
CA PRO A 49 -22.61 3.76 9.62
C PRO A 49 -23.64 3.24 8.60
N GLU A 50 -24.32 4.12 7.87
CA GLU A 50 -25.30 3.72 6.85
C GLU A 50 -24.63 3.04 5.65
N LYS A 51 -23.52 3.62 5.17
CA LYS A 51 -22.73 3.04 4.07
C LYS A 51 -22.11 1.71 4.48
N TYR A 52 -21.60 1.63 5.71
CA TYR A 52 -21.06 0.40 6.28
C TYR A 52 -22.14 -0.70 6.27
N LYS A 53 -23.33 -0.43 6.82
CA LYS A 53 -24.43 -1.41 6.85
C LYS A 53 -24.87 -1.86 5.45
N ARG A 54 -24.92 -0.94 4.49
CA ARG A 54 -25.26 -1.26 3.10
C ARG A 54 -24.21 -2.17 2.46
N VAL A 55 -22.94 -1.81 2.57
CA VAL A 55 -21.84 -2.62 2.02
C VAL A 55 -21.80 -3.99 2.72
N GLU A 56 -22.02 -4.04 4.03
CA GLU A 56 -22.06 -5.28 4.81
C GLU A 56 -23.18 -6.20 4.35
N SER A 57 -24.42 -5.71 4.21
CA SER A 57 -25.56 -6.55 3.83
C SER A 57 -25.45 -7.10 2.40
N GLU A 58 -24.95 -6.29 1.46
CA GLU A 58 -24.71 -6.71 0.08
C GLU A 58 -23.48 -7.64 -0.02
N ALA A 59 -22.42 -7.36 0.75
CA ALA A 59 -21.23 -8.20 0.79
C ALA A 59 -21.50 -9.58 1.39
N VAL A 60 -22.27 -9.69 2.47
CA VAL A 60 -22.59 -11.00 3.09
C VAL A 60 -23.23 -11.94 2.07
N LYS A 61 -24.27 -11.49 1.37
CA LYS A 61 -24.95 -12.30 0.34
C LYS A 61 -23.99 -12.80 -0.74
N LYS A 62 -23.19 -11.89 -1.32
CA LYS A 62 -22.25 -12.27 -2.40
C LYS A 62 -21.02 -13.03 -1.89
N CYS A 63 -20.62 -12.85 -0.62
CA CYS A 63 -19.54 -13.59 0.00
C CYS A 63 -19.93 -15.05 0.24
N ASP A 64 -21.16 -15.32 0.66
CA ASP A 64 -21.63 -16.70 0.88
C ASP A 64 -21.62 -17.48 -0.44
N ASP A 65 -22.24 -16.94 -1.49
CA ASP A 65 -22.26 -17.53 -2.84
C ASP A 65 -20.84 -17.81 -3.36
N ARG A 66 -19.93 -16.85 -3.18
CA ARG A 66 -18.53 -16.98 -3.64
C ARG A 66 -17.70 -17.89 -2.76
N THR A 67 -17.96 -17.95 -1.46
CA THR A 67 -17.26 -18.88 -0.55
C THR A 67 -17.64 -20.32 -0.88
N GLU A 68 -18.93 -20.56 -1.17
CA GLU A 68 -19.38 -21.87 -1.66
C GLU A 68 -18.70 -22.22 -2.99
N TYR A 69 -18.61 -21.25 -3.92
CA TYR A 69 -17.89 -21.45 -5.18
C TYR A 69 -16.39 -21.74 -4.98
N ILE A 70 -15.67 -21.02 -4.10
CA ILE A 70 -14.27 -21.33 -3.78
C ILE A 70 -14.14 -22.72 -3.15
N ASN A 71 -15.09 -23.14 -2.31
CA ASN A 71 -15.11 -24.49 -1.75
C ASN A 71 -15.32 -25.56 -2.82
N LYS A 72 -16.08 -25.27 -3.89
CA LYS A 72 -16.22 -26.15 -5.07
C LYS A 72 -14.97 -26.18 -5.94
N ILE A 73 -14.26 -25.06 -6.08
CA ILE A 73 -13.01 -25.01 -6.86
C ILE A 73 -11.85 -25.66 -6.11
N LYS A 74 -11.83 -25.59 -4.78
CA LYS A 74 -10.70 -26.07 -3.95
C LYS A 74 -10.29 -27.54 -4.26
N PRO A 75 -11.21 -28.51 -4.44
CA PRO A 75 -10.87 -29.84 -4.93
C PRO A 75 -10.19 -29.85 -6.30
N ALA A 76 -10.72 -29.11 -7.28
CA ALA A 76 -10.12 -29.02 -8.62
C ALA A 76 -8.73 -28.39 -8.57
N LEU A 77 -8.56 -27.35 -7.74
CA LEU A 77 -7.27 -26.70 -7.49
C LEU A 77 -6.24 -27.68 -6.89
N ARG A 78 -6.66 -28.56 -5.97
CA ARG A 78 -5.80 -29.63 -5.45
C ARG A 78 -5.43 -30.64 -6.53
N GLU A 79 -6.40 -31.10 -7.31
CA GLU A 79 -6.16 -32.08 -8.38
C GLU A 79 -5.15 -31.57 -9.42
N ILE A 80 -5.27 -30.29 -9.83
CA ILE A 80 -4.33 -29.64 -10.76
C ILE A 80 -2.91 -29.66 -10.19
N LEU A 81 -2.76 -29.30 -8.91
CA LEU A 81 -1.45 -29.25 -8.26
C LEU A 81 -0.87 -30.66 -8.03
N GLU A 82 -1.71 -31.64 -7.67
CA GLU A 82 -1.30 -33.03 -7.45
C GLU A 82 -0.81 -33.72 -8.73
N LYS A 83 -1.43 -33.43 -9.90
CA LYS A 83 -0.96 -33.94 -11.21
C LYS A 83 0.49 -33.57 -11.50
N GLU A 84 0.88 -32.36 -11.12
CA GLU A 84 2.25 -31.86 -11.26
C GLU A 84 3.15 -32.20 -10.07
N LYS A 85 2.69 -33.05 -9.14
CA LYS A 85 3.39 -33.45 -7.90
C LYS A 85 3.71 -32.27 -6.98
N ILE A 86 2.86 -31.24 -7.00
CA ILE A 86 2.96 -30.03 -6.19
C ILE A 86 1.96 -30.13 -5.04
N ALA A 87 2.45 -30.24 -3.81
CA ALA A 87 1.58 -30.27 -2.63
C ALA A 87 1.38 -28.86 -2.04
N PRO A 88 0.15 -28.29 -2.07
CA PRO A 88 -0.15 -27.07 -1.35
C PRO A 88 -0.22 -27.36 0.16
N LEU A 89 0.33 -26.47 0.99
CA LEU A 89 0.23 -26.56 2.45
C LEU A 89 -1.19 -26.20 2.92
N GLU A 90 -1.77 -25.16 2.32
CA GLU A 90 -3.11 -24.69 2.66
C GLU A 90 -3.79 -24.09 1.43
N ILE A 91 -5.09 -24.35 1.28
CA ILE A 91 -5.95 -23.62 0.35
C ILE A 91 -7.13 -23.09 1.15
N SER A 92 -7.29 -21.76 1.20
CA SER A 92 -8.34 -21.09 1.96
C SER A 92 -9.02 -19.99 1.15
N ALA A 93 -10.30 -19.73 1.46
CA ALA A 93 -11.02 -18.59 0.91
C ALA A 93 -10.67 -17.33 1.72
N ARG A 94 -10.31 -16.25 1.02
CA ARG A 94 -10.04 -14.95 1.62
C ARG A 94 -11.14 -13.98 1.20
N ALA A 95 -12.02 -13.64 2.12
CA ALA A 95 -12.94 -12.52 1.94
C ALA A 95 -12.21 -11.18 2.09
N LYS A 96 -12.68 -10.19 1.33
CA LYS A 96 -12.19 -8.82 1.41
C LYS A 96 -12.79 -8.08 2.59
N HIS A 97 -12.00 -7.22 3.22
CA HIS A 97 -12.46 -6.34 4.30
C HIS A 97 -13.39 -5.24 3.77
N LEU A 98 -14.34 -4.79 4.61
CA LEU A 98 -15.47 -3.97 4.17
C LEU A 98 -15.04 -2.60 3.67
N TYR A 99 -14.10 -1.93 4.35
CA TYR A 99 -13.62 -0.63 3.91
C TYR A 99 -12.82 -0.71 2.60
N SER A 100 -12.01 -1.75 2.44
CA SER A 100 -11.28 -2.02 1.19
C SER A 100 -12.23 -2.37 0.03
N LEU A 101 -13.33 -3.06 0.32
CA LEU A 101 -14.41 -3.31 -0.63
C LEU A 101 -15.13 -2.01 -1.02
N TYR A 102 -15.51 -1.20 -0.03
CA TYR A 102 -16.14 0.11 -0.24
C TYR A 102 -15.28 1.02 -1.12
N LYS A 103 -13.97 1.13 -0.85
CA LYS A 103 -13.04 1.90 -1.70
C LYS A 103 -13.03 1.42 -3.16
N LYS A 104 -13.15 0.12 -3.40
CA LYS A 104 -13.25 -0.42 -4.78
C LYS A 104 -14.61 -0.14 -5.41
N LEU A 105 -15.69 -0.30 -4.66
CA LEU A 105 -17.05 -0.01 -5.12
C LEU A 105 -17.19 1.44 -5.57
N LEU A 106 -16.55 2.40 -4.88
CA LEU A 106 -16.53 3.79 -5.31
C LEU A 106 -15.95 3.99 -6.71
N ASN A 107 -14.93 3.22 -7.08
CA ASN A 107 -14.31 3.27 -8.41
C ASN A 107 -15.12 2.53 -9.48
N CYS A 108 -16.15 1.78 -9.09
CA CYS A 108 -16.99 0.97 -9.97
C CYS A 108 -18.47 1.38 -9.88
N GLU A 109 -18.76 2.62 -9.49
CA GLU A 109 -20.13 3.16 -9.40
C GLU A 109 -21.07 2.34 -8.50
N MET A 110 -20.51 1.74 -7.43
CA MET A 110 -21.21 0.87 -6.48
C MET A 110 -21.73 -0.45 -7.08
N ASP A 111 -21.25 -0.84 -8.26
CA ASP A 111 -21.62 -2.10 -8.89
C ASP A 111 -20.78 -3.28 -8.36
N PHE A 112 -21.43 -4.19 -7.66
CA PHE A 112 -20.81 -5.39 -7.09
C PHE A 112 -20.47 -6.45 -8.14
N ASP A 113 -21.12 -6.47 -9.30
CA ASP A 113 -20.86 -7.47 -10.35
C ASP A 113 -19.53 -7.20 -11.08
N LYS A 114 -19.06 -5.95 -11.04
CA LYS A 114 -17.72 -5.56 -11.53
C LYS A 114 -16.58 -5.94 -10.57
N ILE A 115 -16.89 -6.35 -9.34
CA ILE A 115 -15.88 -6.74 -8.35
C ILE A 115 -15.68 -8.24 -8.40
N TYR A 116 -14.65 -8.70 -9.10
CA TYR A 116 -14.33 -10.13 -9.16
C TYR A 116 -13.58 -10.64 -7.92
N ASP A 117 -12.87 -9.75 -7.20
CA ASP A 117 -12.00 -10.10 -6.05
C ASP A 117 -12.67 -10.00 -4.67
N LEU A 118 -13.99 -10.16 -4.59
CA LEU A 118 -14.69 -10.13 -3.30
C LEU A 118 -14.22 -11.26 -2.39
N VAL A 119 -14.05 -12.45 -2.97
CA VAL A 119 -13.46 -13.63 -2.33
C VAL A 119 -12.38 -14.16 -3.26
N ALA A 120 -11.16 -14.25 -2.77
CA ALA A 120 -10.01 -14.80 -3.50
C ALA A 120 -9.62 -16.16 -2.93
N ALA A 121 -9.16 -17.08 -3.78
CA ALA A 121 -8.53 -18.31 -3.32
C ALA A 121 -7.08 -18.01 -2.90
N ARG A 122 -6.71 -18.36 -1.68
CA ARG A 122 -5.34 -18.27 -1.20
C ARG A 122 -4.71 -19.65 -1.19
N VAL A 123 -3.55 -19.78 -1.83
CA VAL A 123 -2.77 -21.01 -1.88
C VAL A 123 -1.43 -20.77 -1.19
N ILE A 124 -1.17 -21.50 -0.10
CA ILE A 124 0.08 -21.45 0.63
C ILE A 124 0.98 -22.60 0.16
N MET A 125 2.17 -22.26 -0.34
CA MET A 125 3.15 -23.20 -0.89
C MET A 125 4.39 -23.26 -0.02
N LYS A 126 5.11 -24.38 -0.04
CA LYS A 126 6.32 -24.56 0.81
C LYS A 126 7.40 -23.49 0.61
N ASP A 127 7.66 -23.10 -0.64
CA ASP A 127 8.76 -22.23 -1.03
C ASP A 127 8.41 -21.43 -2.30
N ILE A 128 9.30 -20.52 -2.69
CA ILE A 128 9.10 -19.62 -3.83
C ILE A 128 9.00 -20.40 -5.16
N ASN A 129 9.81 -21.44 -5.34
CA ASN A 129 9.79 -22.25 -6.56
C ASN A 129 8.44 -22.94 -6.71
N ALA A 130 7.92 -23.50 -5.62
CA ALA A 130 6.59 -24.09 -5.59
C ALA A 130 5.47 -23.07 -5.86
N CYS A 131 5.64 -21.79 -5.52
CA CYS A 131 4.69 -20.74 -5.92
C CYS A 131 4.62 -20.56 -7.44
N TYR A 132 5.76 -20.49 -8.13
CA TYR A 132 5.78 -20.33 -9.59
C TYR A 132 5.33 -21.60 -10.33
N LEU A 133 5.69 -22.78 -9.82
CA LEU A 133 5.19 -24.05 -10.36
C LEU A 133 3.67 -24.14 -10.23
N ALA A 134 3.12 -23.77 -9.06
CA ALA A 134 1.67 -23.71 -8.86
C ALA A 134 1.00 -22.71 -9.82
N LEU A 135 1.60 -21.53 -10.04
CA LEU A 135 1.10 -20.56 -11.02
C LEU A 135 1.01 -21.17 -12.42
N GLY A 136 2.08 -21.83 -12.88
CA GLY A 136 2.13 -22.48 -14.18
C GLY A 136 1.08 -23.59 -14.34
N ALA A 137 0.97 -24.47 -13.34
CA ALA A 137 -0.02 -25.56 -13.33
C ALA A 137 -1.46 -25.02 -13.41
N ILE A 138 -1.76 -23.95 -12.69
CA ILE A 138 -3.07 -23.28 -12.73
C ILE A 138 -3.34 -22.70 -14.12
N HIS A 139 -2.36 -22.02 -14.74
CA HIS A 139 -2.52 -21.40 -16.06
C HIS A 139 -2.62 -22.40 -17.20
N GLN A 140 -2.12 -23.63 -17.01
CA GLN A 140 -2.28 -24.71 -17.98
C GLN A 140 -3.73 -25.21 -18.04
N GLN A 141 -4.43 -25.20 -16.90
CA GLN A 141 -5.81 -25.72 -16.81
C GLN A 141 -6.87 -24.62 -16.96
N TRP A 142 -6.59 -23.42 -16.47
CA TRP A 142 -7.52 -22.28 -16.51
C TRP A 142 -6.89 -21.08 -17.19
N GLU A 143 -7.64 -20.48 -18.09
CA GLU A 143 -7.18 -19.34 -18.88
C GLU A 143 -6.97 -18.11 -17.96
N PRO A 144 -5.76 -17.54 -17.92
CA PRO A 144 -5.51 -16.32 -17.18
C PRO A 144 -6.09 -15.11 -17.91
N VAL A 145 -6.69 -14.19 -17.15
CA VAL A 145 -7.19 -12.93 -17.70
C VAL A 145 -6.01 -11.99 -17.98
N PRO A 146 -5.79 -11.56 -19.24
CA PRO A 146 -4.65 -10.71 -19.59
C PRO A 146 -4.63 -9.40 -18.79
N GLY A 147 -3.43 -8.99 -18.34
CA GLY A 147 -3.24 -7.76 -17.57
C GLY A 147 -3.61 -7.85 -16.08
N LEU A 148 -4.13 -8.99 -15.61
CA LEU A 148 -4.48 -9.22 -14.20
C LEU A 148 -3.54 -10.21 -13.48
N ILE A 149 -2.36 -10.44 -14.05
CA ILE A 149 -1.27 -11.20 -13.41
C ILE A 149 -0.32 -10.19 -12.76
N ARG A 150 -0.02 -10.37 -11.47
CA ARG A 150 0.89 -9.51 -10.71
C ARG A 150 1.87 -10.33 -9.90
N ASP A 151 3.14 -10.15 -10.20
CA ASP A 151 4.23 -10.79 -9.47
C ASP A 151 4.80 -9.84 -8.41
N TYR A 152 4.24 -9.91 -7.19
CA TYR A 152 4.78 -9.19 -6.05
C TYR A 152 5.91 -9.94 -5.35
N ILE A 153 6.30 -11.15 -5.78
CA ILE A 153 7.50 -11.81 -5.28
C ILE A 153 8.72 -11.13 -5.88
N ALA A 154 8.76 -11.00 -7.21
CA ALA A 154 9.83 -10.34 -7.94
C ALA A 154 9.80 -8.81 -7.76
N ARG A 155 8.61 -8.22 -7.63
CA ARG A 155 8.43 -6.78 -7.40
C ARG A 155 7.57 -6.51 -6.16
N PRO A 156 8.14 -6.65 -4.95
CA PRO A 156 7.41 -6.41 -3.70
C PRO A 156 6.80 -5.01 -3.66
N LYS A 157 5.68 -4.88 -2.94
CA LYS A 157 5.11 -3.54 -2.66
C LYS A 157 6.03 -2.76 -1.71
N PRO A 158 5.88 -1.42 -1.63
CA PRO A 158 6.69 -0.59 -0.73
C PRO A 158 6.66 -1.01 0.76
N ASN A 159 5.60 -1.70 1.20
CA ASN A 159 5.46 -2.23 2.55
C ASN A 159 6.03 -3.65 2.73
N GLY A 160 6.78 -4.18 1.76
CA GLY A 160 7.36 -5.53 1.80
C GLY A 160 6.38 -6.65 1.44
N TYR A 161 5.13 -6.34 1.06
CA TYR A 161 4.16 -7.37 0.68
C TYR A 161 4.61 -8.17 -0.54
N GLN A 162 4.59 -9.50 -0.39
CA GLN A 162 4.93 -10.47 -1.43
C GLN A 162 3.83 -11.52 -1.61
N SER A 163 3.48 -11.79 -2.87
CA SER A 163 2.55 -12.84 -3.32
C SER A 163 2.49 -12.83 -4.85
N LEU A 164 2.20 -13.96 -5.48
CA LEU A 164 1.73 -13.98 -6.87
C LEU A 164 0.22 -13.83 -6.87
N HIS A 165 -0.29 -12.87 -7.65
CA HIS A 165 -1.73 -12.69 -7.87
C HIS A 165 -2.02 -13.01 -9.33
N THR A 166 -3.04 -13.83 -9.56
CA THR A 166 -3.55 -14.09 -10.90
C THR A 166 -5.06 -14.12 -10.88
N THR A 167 -5.68 -13.53 -11.89
CA THR A 167 -7.11 -13.70 -12.14
C THR A 167 -7.29 -14.68 -13.29
N ILE A 168 -8.12 -15.70 -13.09
CA ILE A 168 -8.39 -16.76 -14.08
C ILE A 168 -9.89 -16.84 -14.38
N VAL A 169 -10.22 -17.36 -15.56
CA VAL A 169 -11.59 -17.80 -15.88
C VAL A 169 -11.70 -19.24 -15.40
N GLY A 170 -12.39 -19.41 -14.27
CA GLY A 170 -12.52 -20.70 -13.59
C GLY A 170 -13.67 -21.55 -14.13
N PRO A 171 -13.97 -22.66 -13.45
CA PRO A 171 -15.14 -23.49 -13.75
C PRO A 171 -16.43 -22.66 -13.81
N GLU A 172 -17.35 -23.02 -14.71
CA GLU A 172 -18.61 -22.27 -14.95
C GLU A 172 -18.40 -20.86 -15.54
N GLY A 173 -17.21 -20.55 -16.06
CA GLY A 173 -16.90 -19.25 -16.68
C GLY A 173 -16.76 -18.09 -15.68
N LYS A 174 -16.66 -18.39 -14.38
CA LYS A 174 -16.57 -17.38 -13.33
C LYS A 174 -15.13 -16.88 -13.14
N ILE A 175 -14.99 -15.57 -13.13
CA ILE A 175 -13.71 -14.89 -12.90
C ILE A 175 -13.31 -15.02 -11.43
N THR A 176 -12.12 -15.57 -11.18
CA THR A 176 -11.62 -15.85 -9.82
C THR A 176 -10.20 -15.33 -9.64
N GLU A 177 -9.94 -14.60 -8.55
CA GLU A 177 -8.59 -14.23 -8.15
C GLU A 177 -7.95 -15.32 -7.27
N ILE A 178 -6.72 -15.71 -7.61
CA ILE A 178 -5.90 -16.65 -6.87
C ILE A 178 -4.64 -15.93 -6.38
N GLN A 179 -4.35 -16.07 -5.08
CA GLN A 179 -3.18 -15.53 -4.40
C GLN A 179 -2.28 -16.67 -3.95
N ILE A 180 -1.07 -16.77 -4.51
CA ILE A 180 -0.10 -17.83 -4.22
C ILE A 180 1.09 -17.22 -3.46
N ARG A 181 1.51 -17.82 -2.35
CA ARG A 181 2.64 -17.35 -1.54
C ARG A 181 3.14 -18.41 -0.55
N THR A 182 4.26 -18.14 0.12
CA THR A 182 4.82 -19.01 1.17
C THR A 182 4.23 -18.70 2.56
N PRO A 183 4.41 -19.59 3.56
CA PRO A 183 4.07 -19.30 4.95
C PRO A 183 4.75 -18.04 5.49
N GLU A 184 6.01 -17.82 5.12
CA GLU A 184 6.78 -16.65 5.54
C GLU A 184 6.20 -15.36 4.94
N MET A 185 5.94 -15.35 3.64
CA MET A 185 5.26 -14.25 2.96
C MET A 185 3.86 -14.01 3.53
N HIS A 186 3.16 -15.08 3.93
CA HIS A 186 1.85 -14.96 4.56
C HIS A 186 1.96 -14.30 5.94
N SER A 187 2.88 -14.76 6.78
CA SER A 187 3.14 -14.19 8.12
C SER A 187 3.53 -12.72 8.03
N HIS A 188 4.43 -12.38 7.10
CA HIS A 188 4.84 -11.00 6.85
C HIS A 188 3.65 -10.14 6.35
N ALA A 189 2.81 -10.65 5.47
CA ALA A 189 1.66 -9.90 4.97
C ALA A 189 0.56 -9.63 6.02
N GLU A 190 0.44 -10.49 7.03
CA GLU A 190 -0.57 -10.32 8.09
C GLU A 190 -0.03 -9.50 9.28
N ASN A 191 1.24 -9.72 9.66
CA ASN A 191 1.83 -9.19 10.88
C ASN A 191 2.99 -8.20 10.64
N GLY A 192 3.45 -8.05 9.41
CA GLY A 192 4.48 -7.07 9.03
C GLY A 192 5.78 -7.23 9.82
N ILE A 193 6.28 -6.11 10.33
CA ILE A 193 7.48 -6.06 11.17
C ILE A 193 7.40 -6.96 12.43
N ALA A 194 6.19 -7.21 12.94
CA ALA A 194 6.01 -8.08 14.10
C ALA A 194 6.32 -9.56 13.79
N ALA A 195 6.14 -10.01 12.54
CA ALA A 195 6.56 -11.35 12.13
C ALA A 195 8.08 -11.52 12.18
N HIS A 196 8.82 -10.50 11.78
CA HIS A 196 10.28 -10.50 11.77
C HIS A 196 10.85 -10.56 13.21
N TRP A 197 10.20 -9.92 14.18
CA TRP A 197 10.60 -10.02 15.59
C TRP A 197 10.29 -11.38 16.20
N ALA A 198 9.12 -11.96 15.91
CA ALA A 198 8.76 -13.29 16.40
C ALA A 198 9.74 -14.37 15.91
N TYR A 199 10.29 -14.22 14.71
CA TYR A 199 11.27 -15.14 14.13
C TYR A 199 12.68 -14.99 14.75
N LYS A 200 13.13 -13.76 15.00
CA LYS A 200 14.43 -13.51 15.68
C LYS A 200 14.44 -13.93 17.16
N GLU A 201 13.28 -14.07 17.80
CA GLU A 201 13.17 -14.40 19.23
C GLU A 201 13.11 -15.89 19.57
N GLY A 202 13.46 -16.78 18.63
CA GLY A 202 13.57 -18.25 18.81
C GLY A 202 13.40 -18.77 20.24
N GLY A 203 12.15 -19.01 20.66
CA GLY A 203 11.82 -19.85 21.81
C GLY A 203 12.13 -19.35 23.22
N VAL A 204 12.23 -18.05 23.53
CA VAL A 204 12.48 -17.62 24.93
C VAL A 204 11.27 -16.92 25.58
N ASN A 205 10.73 -17.63 26.58
CA ASN A 205 9.67 -17.23 27.50
C ASN A 205 10.16 -16.19 28.51
N ASN A 206 10.43 -14.95 28.08
CA ASN A 206 10.73 -13.86 29.02
C ASN A 206 10.03 -12.55 28.63
N LYS A 207 8.92 -12.28 29.31
CA LYS A 207 7.93 -11.24 28.95
C LYS A 207 8.30 -9.81 29.36
N GLU A 208 9.41 -9.56 30.06
CA GLU A 208 9.61 -8.24 30.69
C GLU A 208 10.90 -7.48 30.30
N THR A 209 11.87 -8.11 29.61
CA THR A 209 13.13 -7.44 29.24
C THR A 209 13.36 -7.25 27.74
N ALA A 210 12.48 -7.75 26.87
CA ALA A 210 12.61 -7.60 25.42
C ALA A 210 12.25 -6.19 24.90
N TRP A 211 11.54 -5.37 25.67
CA TRP A 211 10.96 -4.10 25.20
C TRP A 211 11.97 -2.96 24.98
N VAL A 212 13.09 -2.93 25.72
CA VAL A 212 14.02 -1.78 25.70
C VAL A 212 14.98 -1.83 24.51
N GLY A 213 15.41 -3.02 24.09
CA GLY A 213 16.14 -3.23 22.83
C GLY A 213 15.22 -3.10 21.60
N LYS A 214 13.97 -3.57 21.71
CA LYS A 214 12.91 -3.42 20.70
C LYS A 214 12.58 -1.95 20.43
N PHE A 215 12.60 -1.07 21.43
CA PHE A 215 12.34 0.35 21.22
C PHE A 215 13.44 1.04 20.42
N LYS A 216 14.70 0.57 20.45
CA LYS A 216 15.82 1.21 19.73
C LYS A 216 15.79 0.92 18.22
N GLU A 217 15.46 -0.32 17.85
CA GLU A 217 15.17 -0.68 16.45
C GLU A 217 13.85 -0.09 15.98
N LEU A 218 12.81 -0.12 16.82
CA LEU A 218 11.55 0.57 16.52
C LEU A 218 11.79 2.06 16.34
N THR A 219 12.62 2.72 17.16
CA THR A 219 13.01 4.12 16.96
C THR A 219 13.89 4.30 15.76
N SER A 220 14.68 3.35 15.25
CA SER A 220 15.42 3.59 14.00
C SER A 220 14.53 3.46 12.77
N VAL A 221 13.55 2.54 12.77
CA VAL A 221 12.53 2.49 11.71
C VAL A 221 11.53 3.63 11.86
N ILE A 222 11.06 3.93 13.08
CA ILE A 222 10.23 5.10 13.40
C ILE A 222 11.00 6.39 13.16
N ASN A 223 12.30 6.53 13.40
CA ASN A 223 13.09 7.74 13.07
C ASN A 223 13.29 7.89 11.55
N LEU A 224 13.24 6.80 10.78
CA LEU A 224 13.09 6.87 9.31
C LEU A 224 11.69 7.37 8.89
N PHE A 225 10.71 7.36 9.80
CA PHE A 225 9.31 7.75 9.58
C PHE A 225 8.85 9.02 10.35
N GLU A 226 9.51 9.44 11.43
CA GLU A 226 9.33 10.73 12.13
C GLU A 226 9.79 11.85 11.20
N ASN A 227 10.79 11.57 10.37
CA ASN A 227 11.27 12.49 9.36
C ASN A 227 10.45 12.42 8.06
N ARG A 228 9.12 12.29 8.14
CA ARG A 228 8.21 12.34 6.98
C ARG A 228 6.96 13.17 7.28
N ILE A 229 6.49 13.90 6.28
CA ILE A 229 5.29 14.74 6.35
C ILE A 229 4.28 14.31 5.28
N PHE A 230 3.00 14.50 5.58
CA PHE A 230 1.89 14.17 4.67
C PHE A 230 1.17 15.45 4.26
N VAL A 231 1.28 15.83 2.99
CA VAL A 231 0.71 17.08 2.47
C VAL A 231 -0.41 16.78 1.47
N LEU A 232 -1.39 17.68 1.39
CA LEU A 232 -2.59 17.51 0.59
C LEU A 232 -2.46 18.26 -0.75
N THR A 233 -2.94 17.64 -1.81
CA THR A 233 -3.21 18.34 -3.08
C THR A 233 -4.55 19.10 -3.01
N PRO A 234 -4.79 20.10 -3.87
CA PRO A 234 -6.09 20.78 -3.94
C PRO A 234 -7.28 19.86 -4.24
N LYS A 235 -7.02 18.67 -4.79
CA LYS A 235 -8.02 17.64 -5.10
C LYS A 235 -8.29 16.68 -3.94
N GLY A 236 -7.54 16.79 -2.84
CA GLY A 236 -7.68 15.94 -1.65
C GLY A 236 -6.77 14.71 -1.63
N ASP A 237 -5.91 14.51 -2.64
CA ASP A 237 -4.92 13.43 -2.62
C ASP A 237 -3.83 13.72 -1.58
N VAL A 238 -3.40 12.68 -0.85
CA VAL A 238 -2.31 12.76 0.14
C VAL A 238 -0.99 12.40 -0.51
N VAL A 239 0.02 13.27 -0.32
CA VAL A 239 1.37 13.11 -0.83
C VAL A 239 2.35 12.98 0.33
N ASP A 240 3.18 11.95 0.26
CA ASP A 240 4.18 11.62 1.27
C ASP A 240 5.57 12.16 0.90
N LEU A 241 6.12 13.02 1.74
CA LEU A 241 7.41 13.68 1.57
C LEU A 241 8.31 13.49 2.79
N PRO A 242 9.64 13.62 2.67
CA PRO A 242 10.50 13.69 3.85
C PRO A 242 10.18 14.94 4.69
N GLU A 243 10.49 14.91 5.98
CA GLU A 243 10.41 16.07 6.87
C GLU A 243 11.31 17.19 6.35
N ASP A 244 10.89 18.42 6.64
CA ASP A 244 11.45 19.65 6.08
C ASP A 244 11.37 19.72 4.54
N ALA A 245 10.60 18.84 3.88
CA ALA A 245 10.35 18.97 2.46
C ALA A 245 9.70 20.31 2.13
N THR A 246 10.01 20.77 0.93
CA THR A 246 9.62 22.08 0.45
C THR A 246 8.55 21.97 -0.64
N PRO A 247 7.87 23.06 -1.01
CA PRO A 247 6.96 23.05 -2.16
C PRO A 247 7.59 22.53 -3.46
N VAL A 248 8.90 22.68 -3.63
CA VAL A 248 9.62 22.13 -4.79
C VAL A 248 9.72 20.61 -4.73
N ASP A 249 9.95 20.03 -3.54
CA ASP A 249 9.90 18.57 -3.35
C ASP A 249 8.52 18.02 -3.70
N PHE A 250 7.46 18.68 -3.23
CA PHE A 250 6.08 18.35 -3.59
C PHE A 250 5.84 18.42 -5.10
N ALA A 251 6.27 19.51 -5.76
CA ALA A 251 6.11 19.70 -7.20
C ALA A 251 6.74 18.57 -8.02
N TYR A 252 7.97 18.15 -7.68
CA TYR A 252 8.64 17.02 -8.34
C TYR A 252 8.02 15.66 -8.04
N HIS A 253 7.37 15.52 -6.88
CA HIS A 253 6.60 14.32 -6.54
C HIS A 253 5.35 14.19 -7.41
N ILE A 254 4.64 15.30 -7.66
CA ILE A 254 3.47 15.32 -8.56
C ILE A 254 3.87 14.97 -9.99
N HIS A 255 4.82 15.72 -10.56
CA HIS A 255 5.32 15.46 -11.90
C HIS A 255 6.62 16.20 -12.17
N THR A 256 7.51 15.63 -13.00
CA THR A 256 8.79 16.28 -13.34
C THR A 256 8.58 17.65 -14.00
N ILE A 257 7.61 17.79 -14.91
CA ILE A 257 7.29 19.08 -15.57
C ILE A 257 6.81 20.12 -14.55
N VAL A 258 5.97 19.72 -13.58
CA VAL A 258 5.47 20.62 -12.53
C VAL A 258 6.62 21.10 -11.64
N GLY A 259 7.55 20.20 -11.29
CA GLY A 259 8.77 20.55 -10.57
C GLY A 259 9.70 21.49 -11.34
N ASP A 260 9.92 21.24 -12.63
CA ASP A 260 10.77 22.08 -13.48
C ASP A 260 10.17 23.49 -13.66
N GLU A 261 8.88 23.56 -13.98
CA GLU A 261 8.15 24.81 -14.24
C GLU A 261 7.67 25.52 -12.97
N CYS A 262 7.93 24.96 -11.78
CA CYS A 262 7.52 25.55 -10.50
C CYS A 262 8.03 27.00 -10.39
N ALA A 263 7.12 27.96 -10.26
CA ALA A 263 7.42 29.37 -10.18
C ALA A 263 7.09 29.98 -8.81
N GLY A 264 6.11 29.42 -8.12
CA GLY A 264 5.71 29.78 -6.76
C GLY A 264 4.87 28.67 -6.14
N ALA A 265 4.48 28.84 -4.89
CA ALA A 265 3.60 27.92 -4.19
C ALA A 265 2.64 28.68 -3.28
N LYS A 266 1.47 28.07 -3.05
CA LYS A 266 0.59 28.43 -1.95
C LYS A 266 0.49 27.26 -0.98
N VAL A 267 0.55 27.57 0.30
CA VAL A 267 0.35 26.62 1.39
C VAL A 267 -0.83 27.10 2.22
N ASN A 268 -1.86 26.27 2.35
CA ASN A 268 -3.13 26.62 3.01
C ASN A 268 -3.74 27.93 2.48
N GLY A 269 -3.70 28.11 1.17
CA GLY A 269 -4.26 29.27 0.46
C GLY A 269 -3.41 30.56 0.52
N LYS A 270 -2.29 30.57 1.27
CA LYS A 270 -1.38 31.73 1.37
C LYS A 270 -0.13 31.51 0.53
N ILE A 271 0.37 32.57 -0.11
CA ILE A 271 1.64 32.51 -0.85
C ILE A 271 2.76 32.14 0.12
N ALA A 272 3.55 31.13 -0.25
CA ALA A 272 4.68 30.65 0.52
C ALA A 272 5.96 30.68 -0.32
N SER A 273 7.11 30.82 0.34
CA SER A 273 8.41 30.72 -0.34
C SER A 273 8.67 29.27 -0.79
N LEU A 274 9.48 29.12 -1.84
CA LEU A 274 9.77 27.79 -2.42
C LEU A 274 10.65 26.91 -1.53
N ASP A 275 11.33 27.50 -0.55
CA ASP A 275 12.16 26.85 0.47
C ASP A 275 11.43 26.69 1.82
N ALA A 276 10.17 27.13 1.91
CA ALA A 276 9.37 26.97 3.12
C ALA A 276 9.23 25.49 3.47
N LYS A 277 9.44 25.16 4.75
CA LYS A 277 9.26 23.81 5.28
C LYS A 277 7.77 23.51 5.38
N LEU A 278 7.33 22.48 4.68
CA LEU A 278 5.95 21.99 4.75
C LEU A 278 5.73 21.19 6.04
N LYS A 279 4.48 21.17 6.50
CA LYS A 279 4.04 20.39 7.66
C LYS A 279 2.97 19.40 7.24
N SER A 280 2.81 18.34 8.03
CA SER A 280 1.71 17.39 7.82
C SER A 280 0.36 18.09 7.91
N GLY A 281 -0.55 17.77 6.98
CA GLY A 281 -1.86 18.39 6.82
C GLY A 281 -1.89 19.65 5.95
N ASP A 282 -0.73 20.18 5.54
CA ASP A 282 -0.69 21.37 4.69
C ASP A 282 -1.29 21.08 3.30
N LEU A 283 -2.19 21.94 2.85
CA LEU A 283 -2.72 21.97 1.49
C LEU A 283 -1.78 22.75 0.59
N VAL A 284 -1.14 22.08 -0.37
CA VAL A 284 -0.10 22.66 -1.22
C VAL A 284 -0.59 22.81 -2.66
N GLU A 285 -0.56 24.03 -3.16
CA GLU A 285 -0.85 24.37 -4.55
C GLU A 285 0.42 24.92 -5.22
N ILE A 286 0.81 24.34 -6.35
CA ILE A 286 2.00 24.77 -7.10
C ILE A 286 1.59 25.69 -8.24
N LEU A 287 2.21 26.88 -8.28
CA LEU A 287 2.07 27.83 -9.37
C LEU A 287 3.18 27.57 -10.37
N THR A 288 2.84 27.15 -11.59
CA THR A 288 3.80 26.87 -12.65
C THR A 288 3.91 28.02 -13.66
N GLN A 289 5.07 28.17 -14.28
CA GLN A 289 5.30 29.09 -15.39
C GLN A 289 5.89 28.32 -16.56
N ARG A 290 5.16 28.28 -17.68
CA ARG A 290 5.52 27.49 -18.86
C ARG A 290 6.91 27.87 -19.38
N GLY A 291 7.73 26.86 -19.66
CA GLY A 291 9.10 27.06 -20.18
C GLY A 291 10.14 27.48 -19.14
N LYS A 292 9.75 27.67 -17.87
CA LYS A 292 10.70 27.86 -16.77
C LYS A 292 11.48 26.56 -16.56
N LYS A 293 12.79 26.68 -16.44
CA LYS A 293 13.67 25.53 -16.18
C LYS A 293 14.15 25.54 -14.73
N SER A 294 14.44 24.36 -14.23
CA SER A 294 15.04 24.20 -12.91
C SER A 294 16.41 24.88 -12.81
N SER A 295 16.67 25.49 -11.66
CA SER A 295 17.92 26.18 -11.34
C SER A 295 18.75 25.37 -10.34
N ALA A 296 20.06 25.64 -10.31
CA ALA A 296 20.98 24.97 -9.39
C ALA A 296 20.65 25.29 -7.92
N ASP A 297 20.18 26.50 -7.63
CA ASP A 297 19.89 26.96 -6.26
C ASP A 297 18.83 26.11 -5.54
N ARG A 298 17.94 25.44 -6.30
CA ARG A 298 16.95 24.52 -5.74
C ARG A 298 17.58 23.34 -5.00
N LEU A 299 18.78 22.92 -5.40
CA LEU A 299 19.51 21.83 -4.73
C LEU A 299 19.88 22.16 -3.27
N ASN A 300 19.90 23.45 -2.90
CA ASN A 300 20.28 23.89 -1.55
C ASN A 300 19.18 23.62 -0.52
N PHE A 301 17.91 23.63 -0.94
CA PHE A 301 16.78 23.54 0.00
C PHE A 301 15.89 22.31 -0.21
N VAL A 302 15.89 21.68 -1.39
CA VAL A 302 15.12 20.44 -1.61
C VAL A 302 15.66 19.27 -0.78
N LYS A 303 14.76 18.50 -0.19
CA LYS A 303 15.10 17.39 0.70
C LYS A 303 15.04 16.03 0.01
N SER A 304 14.07 15.81 -0.86
CA SER A 304 13.81 14.52 -1.49
C SER A 304 14.90 14.12 -2.49
N ALA A 305 15.28 12.85 -2.47
CA ALA A 305 16.24 12.28 -3.43
C ALA A 305 15.72 12.41 -4.86
N LEU A 306 14.41 12.18 -5.06
CA LEU A 306 13.75 12.33 -6.36
C LEU A 306 13.94 13.73 -6.95
N ALA A 307 13.65 14.80 -6.18
CA ALA A 307 13.83 16.16 -6.64
C ALA A 307 15.30 16.43 -6.98
N LYS A 308 16.24 16.04 -6.09
CA LYS A 308 17.68 16.22 -6.33
C LYS A 308 18.13 15.58 -7.65
N ASP A 309 17.70 14.35 -7.91
CA ASP A 309 18.09 13.60 -9.11
C ASP A 309 17.48 14.21 -10.38
N LYS A 310 16.21 14.62 -10.33
CA LYS A 310 15.53 15.28 -11.46
C LYS A 310 16.16 16.64 -11.78
N ILE A 311 16.45 17.46 -10.77
CA ILE A 311 17.12 18.76 -10.93
C ILE A 311 18.52 18.57 -11.53
N ARG A 312 19.33 17.64 -11.00
CA ARG A 312 20.66 17.34 -11.55
C ARG A 312 20.59 16.89 -13.01
N SER A 313 19.62 16.05 -13.35
CA SER A 313 19.41 15.60 -14.73
C SER A 313 19.08 16.77 -15.66
N ALA A 314 18.16 17.66 -15.24
CA ALA A 314 17.79 18.85 -16.01
C ALA A 314 18.97 19.82 -16.22
N LEU A 315 19.81 20.02 -15.20
CA LEU A 315 21.02 20.85 -15.29
C LEU A 315 22.06 20.25 -16.26
N ARG A 316 22.27 18.93 -16.21
CA ARG A 316 23.16 18.22 -17.16
C ARG A 316 22.67 18.34 -18.60
N ALA A 317 21.36 18.27 -18.83
CA ALA A 317 20.77 18.47 -20.16
C ALA A 317 20.94 19.92 -20.64
N LYS A 318 20.77 20.91 -19.75
CA LYS A 318 21.00 22.33 -20.05
C LYS A 318 22.46 22.61 -20.44
N ASN A 319 23.42 22.06 -19.70
CA ASN A 319 24.84 22.25 -19.97
C ASN A 319 25.27 21.58 -21.30
N ARG A 320 24.72 20.40 -21.62
CA ARG A 320 24.94 19.76 -22.92
C ARG A 320 24.40 20.59 -24.10
N ASN A 321 23.21 21.16 -23.96
CA ASN A 321 22.65 22.04 -25.01
C ASN A 321 23.38 23.37 -25.17
N MET A 322 24.01 23.91 -24.11
CA MET A 322 24.85 25.11 -24.24
C MET A 322 26.20 24.80 -24.91
N GLY A 323 26.82 23.66 -24.60
CA GLY A 323 28.06 23.23 -25.26
C GLY A 323 27.91 22.92 -26.75
N ALA A 324 26.71 22.51 -27.19
CA ALA A 324 26.40 22.25 -28.59
C ALA A 324 26.03 23.51 -29.40
N LYS A 325 25.69 24.63 -28.74
CA LYS A 325 25.42 25.93 -29.39
C LYS A 325 26.66 26.82 -29.54
N ASN A 326 27.73 26.52 -28.78
CA ASN A 326 29.01 27.23 -28.81
C ASN A 326 30.07 26.51 -29.66
N ARG A 327 29.66 25.52 -30.46
CA ARG A 327 30.44 24.89 -31.52
C ARG A 327 29.73 25.15 -32.84
#